data_AF-A0A2V5JXR1-F1
#
_entry.id   AF-A0A2V5JXR1-F1
#
_cell.length_a   1.000
_cell.length_b   1.000
_cell.length_c   1.000
_cell.angle_alpha   90.00
_cell.angle_beta   90.00
_cell.angle_gamma   90.00
#
_symmetry.space_group_name_H-M   'P 1'
#
loop_
_entity.id
_entity.type
_entity.pdbx_description
1 polymer ?
#
loop_
_entity_poly.entity_id
_entity_poly.type
_entity_poly.pdbx_seq_one_letter_code
_entity_poly.pdbx_strand_id
1 'polypeptide(L)' 'DDSERQLVAALDHLPRDQREVLVMKIWNELTFAEIAEALGISQNTAASRYRYGLAALKKTYQPQ' A
#
# COMPACT_ATOMS: atom_id res chain seq x y z
N ASP A 1 3.62 10.74 16.84
CA ASP A 1 5.00 11.09 16.46
C ASP A 1 5.88 9.90 16.10
N ASP A 2 6.37 9.07 17.03
CA ASP A 2 7.33 8.02 16.66
C ASP A 2 6.73 6.84 15.88
N SER A 3 5.53 6.38 16.24
CA SER A 3 4.84 5.30 15.51
C SER A 3 4.48 5.70 14.07
N GLU A 4 4.13 6.97 13.87
CA GLU A 4 3.81 7.52 12.54
C GLU A 4 5.07 7.62 11.67
N ARG A 5 6.20 8.08 12.24
CA ARG A 5 7.51 8.07 11.55
C ARG A 5 7.95 6.66 11.18
N GLN A 6 7.74 5.67 12.04
CA GLN A 6 8.05 4.27 11.75
C GLN A 6 7.16 3.70 10.63
N LEU A 7 5.88 4.06 10.60
CA LEU A 7 4.97 3.66 9.52
C LEU A 7 5.38 4.29 8.18
N VAL A 8 5.69 5.58 8.16
CA VAL A 8 6.18 6.29 6.96
C VAL A 8 7.47 5.66 6.46
N ALA A 9 8.43 5.40 7.35
CA ALA A 9 9.66 4.71 7.00
C ALA A 9 9.39 3.30 6.44
N ALA A 10 8.45 2.54 7.02
CA ALA A 10 8.09 1.22 6.51
C ALA A 10 7.46 1.29 5.11
N LEU A 11 6.64 2.30 4.82
CA LEU A 11 6.08 2.56 3.49
C LEU A 11 7.17 2.89 2.47
N ASP A 12 8.23 3.59 2.87
CA ASP A 12 9.36 3.96 2.00
C ASP A 12 10.17 2.76 1.50
N HIS A 13 10.14 1.64 2.21
CA HIS A 13 10.82 0.41 1.81
C HIS A 13 9.97 -0.48 0.88
N LEU A 14 8.71 -0.13 0.64
CA LEU A 14 7.87 -0.88 -0.28
C LEU A 14 8.21 -0.56 -1.73
N PRO A 15 8.15 -1.57 -2.64
CA PRO A 15 8.11 -1.33 -4.07
C PRO A 15 7.03 -0.29 -4.41
N ARG A 16 7.38 0.66 -5.29
CA ARG A 16 6.53 1.82 -5.64
C ARG A 16 5.09 1.39 -5.94
N ASP A 17 4.92 0.39 -6.79
CA ASP A 17 3.63 -0.14 -7.20
C ASP A 17 2.76 -0.68 -6.05
N GLN A 18 3.37 -1.19 -4.99
CA GLN A 18 2.66 -1.70 -3.81
C GLN A 18 2.27 -0.54 -2.87
N ARG A 19 3.20 0.42 -2.69
CA ARG A 19 2.97 1.63 -1.90
C ARG A 19 1.84 2.48 -2.47
N GLU A 20 1.86 2.70 -3.79
CA GLU A 20 0.87 3.52 -4.48
C GLU A 20 -0.55 2.97 -4.30
N VAL A 21 -0.72 1.65 -4.46
CA VAL A 21 -2.02 0.99 -4.21
C VAL A 21 -2.44 1.09 -2.74
N LEU A 22 -1.52 0.97 -1.78
CA LEU A 22 -1.84 1.14 -0.35
C LEU A 22 -2.29 2.56 -0.03
N VAL A 23 -1.58 3.56 -0.55
CA VAL A 23 -1.93 4.99 -0.36
C VAL A 23 -3.32 5.26 -0.89
N MET A 24 -3.58 4.88 -2.15
CA MET A 24 -4.88 5.07 -2.77
C MET A 24 -6.00 4.30 -2.04
N LYS A 25 -5.73 3.10 -1.54
CA LYS A 25 -6.74 2.26 -0.87
C LYS A 25 -7.09 2.77 0.53
N ILE A 26 -6.10 3.21 1.30
CA ILE A 26 -6.26 3.52 2.73
C ILE A 26 -6.53 5.01 2.94
N TRP A 27 -5.78 5.91 2.28
CA TRP A 27 -5.92 7.35 2.47
C TRP A 27 -6.94 7.99 1.54
N ASN A 28 -7.07 7.47 0.31
CA ASN A 28 -8.05 8.00 -0.65
C ASN A 28 -9.33 7.14 -0.71
N GLU A 29 -9.40 6.08 0.10
CA GLU A 29 -10.54 5.17 0.23
C GLU A 29 -11.04 4.53 -1.08
N LEU A 30 -10.22 4.52 -2.13
CA LEU A 30 -10.61 4.04 -3.46
C LEU A 30 -10.89 2.53 -3.45
N THR A 31 -11.84 2.10 -4.28
CA THR A 31 -12.06 0.69 -4.60
C THR A 31 -10.93 0.16 -5.48
N PHE A 32 -10.74 -1.16 -5.54
CA PHE A 32 -9.75 -1.73 -6.47
C PHE A 32 -10.09 -1.44 -7.94
N ALA A 33 -11.36 -1.19 -8.26
CA ALA A 33 -11.77 -0.80 -9.61
C ALA A 33 -11.28 0.61 -9.96
N GLU A 34 -11.51 1.58 -9.07
CA GLU A 34 -11.04 2.97 -9.25
C GLU A 34 -9.50 3.05 -9.27
N ILE A 35 -8.82 2.26 -8.44
CA ILE A 35 -7.35 2.17 -8.46
C ILE A 35 -6.86 1.56 -9.78
N ALA A 36 -7.54 0.52 -10.27
CA ALA A 36 -7.19 -0.11 -11.54
C ALA A 36 -7.34 0.86 -12.72
N GLU A 37 -8.43 1.63 -12.74
CA GLU A 37 -8.65 2.69 -13.72
C GLU A 37 -7.57 3.76 -13.64
N ALA A 38 -7.30 4.29 -12.44
CA ALA A 38 -6.32 5.35 -12.23
C ALA A 38 -4.88 4.96 -12.61
N LEU A 39 -4.52 3.68 -12.42
CA LEU A 39 -3.16 3.18 -12.70
C LEU A 39 -3.03 2.46 -14.06
N GLY A 40 -4.12 2.32 -14.83
CA GLY A 40 -4.10 1.60 -16.10
C GLY A 40 -3.74 0.11 -15.96
N ILE A 41 -4.17 -0.54 -14.86
CA ILE A 41 -3.91 -1.95 -14.56
C ILE A 41 -5.22 -2.73 -14.38
N SER A 42 -5.15 -4.06 -14.23
CA SER A 42 -6.36 -4.83 -13.87
C SER A 42 -6.71 -4.67 -12.38
N GLN A 43 -8.00 -4.81 -12.05
CA GLN A 43 -8.47 -4.87 -10.66
C GLN A 43 -7.75 -5.96 -9.84
N ASN A 44 -7.44 -7.10 -10.47
CA ASN A 44 -6.70 -8.20 -9.84
C ASN A 44 -5.23 -7.84 -9.57
N THR A 45 -4.61 -7.05 -10.45
CA THR A 45 -3.26 -6.52 -10.26
C THR A 45 -3.24 -5.54 -9.08
N ALA A 46 -4.22 -4.62 -9.00
CA ALA A 46 -4.38 -3.73 -7.87
C ALA A 46 -4.56 -4.52 -6.55
N ALA A 47 -5.49 -5.47 -6.51
CA ALA A 47 -5.73 -6.30 -5.33
C ALA A 47 -4.48 -7.11 -4.90
N SER A 48 -3.71 -7.63 -5.86
CA SER A 48 -2.48 -8.37 -5.56
C SER A 48 -1.38 -7.47 -5.02
N ARG A 49 -1.17 -6.28 -5.61
CA ARG A 49 -0.22 -5.27 -5.13
C ARG A 49 -0.56 -4.81 -3.72
N TYR A 50 -1.85 -4.59 -3.43
CA TYR A 50 -2.33 -4.28 -2.08
C TYR A 50 -1.96 -5.39 -1.07
N ARG A 51 -2.28 -6.65 -1.41
CA ARG A 51 -1.98 -7.80 -0.54
C ARG A 51 -0.48 -7.95 -0.29
N TYR A 52 0.36 -7.80 -1.31
CA TYR A 52 1.82 -7.87 -1.15
C TYR A 52 2.37 -6.69 -0.35
N GLY A 53 1.84 -5.48 -0.56
CA GLY A 53 2.19 -4.31 0.23
C GLY A 53 1.88 -4.48 1.72
N LEU A 54 0.67 -4.95 2.06
CA LEU A 54 0.31 -5.27 3.44
C LEU A 54 1.20 -6.35 4.06
N ALA A 55 1.50 -7.41 3.31
CA ALA A 55 2.35 -8.49 3.79
C ALA A 55 3.80 -8.00 4.05
N ALA A 56 4.32 -7.12 3.20
CA ALA A 56 5.62 -6.51 3.38
C ALA A 56 5.63 -5.56 4.59
N LEU A 57 4.61 -4.70 4.73
CA LEU A 57 4.45 -3.84 5.90
C LEU A 57 4.40 -4.64 7.20
N LYS A 58 3.64 -5.74 7.26
CA LYS A 58 3.56 -6.59 8.46
C LYS A 58 4.91 -7.20 8.84
N LYS A 59 5.81 -7.43 7.87
CA LYS A 59 7.15 -7.97 8.15
C LYS A 59 8.10 -6.89 8.67
N THR A 60 7.99 -5.68 8.15
CA THR A 60 8.92 -4.58 8.46
C THR A 60 8.45 -3.70 9.61
N TYR A 61 7.15 -3.68 9.91
CA TYR A 61 6.54 -2.92 10.99
C TYR A 61 6.28 -3.84 12.18
N GLN A 62 7.16 -3.79 13.18
CA GLN A 62 6.91 -4.31 14.51
C GLN A 62 6.61 -3.13 15.44
N PRO A 63 5.34 -2.87 15.79
CA PRO A 63 5.04 -1.89 16.83
C PRO A 63 5.61 -2.41 18.16
N GLN A 64 6.39 -1.57 18.85
CA GLN A 64 6.81 -1.83 20.23
C GLN A 64 5.70 -1.45 21.21
#